data_AF-A0A382AFZ3-F1
#
_entry.id   AF-A0A382AFZ3-F1
#
_cell.length_a   1.000
_cell.length_b   1.000
_cell.length_c   1.000
_cell.angle_alpha   90.00
_cell.angle_beta   90.00
_cell.angle_gamma   90.00
#
_symmetry.space_group_name_H-M   'P 1'
#
loop_
_entity.id
_entity.type
_entity.pdbx_description
1 polymer ?
#
loop_
_entity_poly.entity_id
_entity_poly.type
_entity_poly.pdbx_seq_one_letter_code
_entity_poly.pdbx_strand_id
1 'polypeptide(L)'
;MRKYAVVVALLLVTSSCGGNVETTAPVVSASVATTTAAIFTTTVAPTTTVAPTTTVAPTTTAAPTTTTTTAVSTTTVGPVALKWPRDVGISHFGHVSAGWDAGPGGWRRAHPGVFSWGLIETEPGRYDWQTTDQIVAVMQQDRVAVLTTLWPFAEWDQATCHSERPRAQPVFPELGDLLYAPCDLVAYSDWLAATVERYDGDGVNDMPGLEYPMRHWEIANEPEMQGP
;
A
#
# COMPACT_ATOMS: atom_id res chain seq x y z
N MET A 1 37.61 -18.40 -43.27
CA MET A 1 36.50 -19.35 -43.45
C MET A 1 36.70 -20.54 -42.51
N ARG A 2 35.97 -20.61 -41.40
CA ARG A 2 35.90 -21.80 -40.54
C ARG A 2 34.49 -21.85 -39.97
N LYS A 3 33.71 -22.83 -40.43
CA LYS A 3 32.30 -23.00 -40.12
C LYS A 3 32.20 -23.70 -38.75
N TYR A 4 31.56 -23.07 -37.78
CA TYR A 4 31.15 -23.72 -36.53
C TYR A 4 29.65 -23.99 -36.63
N ALA A 5 29.29 -25.26 -36.73
CA ALA A 5 27.92 -25.71 -36.64
C ALA A 5 27.53 -25.74 -35.16
N VAL A 6 26.58 -24.89 -34.75
CA VAL A 6 25.96 -24.94 -33.43
C VAL A 6 24.72 -25.81 -33.55
N VAL A 7 24.76 -26.97 -32.90
CA VAL A 7 23.62 -27.87 -32.73
C VAL A 7 22.77 -27.34 -31.57
N VAL A 8 21.55 -26.92 -31.88
CA VAL A 8 20.56 -26.51 -30.87
C VAL A 8 19.85 -27.77 -30.37
N ALA A 9 20.15 -28.17 -29.14
CA ALA A 9 19.44 -29.24 -28.44
C ALA A 9 18.18 -28.66 -27.79
N LEU A 10 17.02 -29.08 -28.28
CA LEU A 10 15.70 -28.72 -27.75
C LEU A 10 15.40 -29.64 -26.55
N LEU A 11 15.46 -29.11 -25.33
CA LEU A 11 15.07 -29.82 -24.11
C LEU A 11 13.60 -29.54 -23.80
N LEU A 12 12.75 -30.54 -24.06
CA LEU A 12 11.35 -30.58 -23.67
C LEU A 12 11.24 -30.89 -22.17
N VAL A 13 10.57 -29.99 -21.44
CA VAL A 13 10.15 -30.18 -20.05
C VAL A 13 8.91 -31.10 -20.05
N THR A 14 8.95 -32.17 -19.25
CA THR A 14 7.74 -32.93 -18.89
C THR A 14 7.59 -32.87 -17.37
N SER A 15 6.51 -32.24 -16.91
CA SER A 15 6.10 -32.19 -15.51
C SER A 15 5.53 -33.54 -15.10
N SER A 16 6.19 -34.23 -14.17
CA SER A 16 5.64 -35.41 -13.52
C SER A 16 5.01 -35.01 -12.20
N CYS A 17 3.68 -35.10 -12.12
CA CYS A 17 2.95 -35.20 -10.86
C CYS A 17 3.06 -36.64 -10.36
N GLY A 18 3.43 -36.84 -9.10
CA GLY A 18 3.32 -38.16 -8.48
C GLY A 18 3.84 -38.24 -7.06
N GLY A 19 2.97 -38.67 -6.15
CA GLY A 19 3.39 -39.53 -5.04
C GLY A 19 3.09 -39.01 -3.64
N ASN A 20 1.90 -39.37 -3.16
CA ASN A 20 1.49 -39.32 -1.77
C ASN A 20 2.37 -40.29 -0.94
N VAL A 21 2.86 -39.87 0.22
CA VAL A 21 3.29 -40.79 1.27
C VAL A 21 2.85 -40.22 2.62
N GLU A 22 1.81 -40.84 3.18
CA GLU A 22 1.54 -40.85 4.61
C GLU A 22 2.77 -41.39 5.35
N THR A 23 3.27 -40.64 6.33
CA THR A 23 4.13 -41.21 7.37
C THR A 23 3.72 -40.61 8.71
N THR A 24 2.99 -41.43 9.45
CA THR A 24 2.70 -41.29 10.87
C THR A 24 3.97 -41.11 11.68
N ALA A 25 4.12 -39.97 12.35
CA ALA A 25 5.14 -39.74 13.37
C ALA A 25 4.56 -40.03 14.78
N PRO A 26 5.35 -40.58 15.71
CA PRO A 26 4.86 -41.02 17.02
C PRO A 26 4.60 -39.83 17.96
N VAL A 27 3.49 -39.93 18.70
CA VAL A 27 3.13 -39.05 19.81
C VAL A 27 4.13 -39.25 20.95
N VAL A 28 4.98 -38.25 21.20
CA VAL A 28 5.79 -38.17 22.42
C VAL A 28 4.95 -37.47 23.49
N SER A 29 4.49 -38.25 24.47
CA SER A 29 3.94 -37.73 25.72
C SER A 29 5.07 -37.10 26.55
N ALA A 30 5.06 -35.79 26.70
CA ALA A 30 5.87 -35.09 27.69
C ALA A 30 4.95 -34.54 28.79
N SER A 31 5.06 -35.12 29.98
CA SER A 31 4.40 -34.65 31.20
C SER A 31 5.04 -33.35 31.66
N VAL A 32 4.31 -32.24 31.60
CA VAL A 32 4.74 -30.93 32.13
C VAL A 32 4.42 -30.86 33.62
N ALA A 33 5.45 -30.65 34.43
CA ALA A 33 5.35 -30.45 35.87
C ALA A 33 4.64 -29.12 36.18
N THR A 34 3.62 -29.17 37.03
CA THR A 34 2.87 -28.00 37.49
C THR A 34 3.59 -27.38 38.68
N THR A 35 4.21 -26.21 38.50
CA THR A 35 4.74 -25.40 39.60
C THR A 35 3.69 -24.39 40.03
N THR A 36 3.05 -24.64 41.16
CA THR A 36 2.12 -23.70 41.82
C THR A 36 2.91 -22.52 42.38
N ALA A 37 2.83 -21.35 41.73
CA ALA A 37 3.34 -20.10 42.27
C ALA A 37 2.30 -19.46 43.21
N ALA A 38 2.70 -19.21 44.45
CA ALA A 38 1.89 -18.51 45.44
C ALA A 38 1.76 -17.02 45.08
N ILE A 39 0.52 -16.53 45.07
CA ILE A 39 0.18 -15.14 44.73
C ILE A 39 0.15 -14.35 46.05
N PHE A 40 1.08 -13.42 46.23
CA PHE A 40 0.98 -12.41 47.28
C PHE A 40 0.21 -11.22 46.72
N THR A 41 -0.93 -10.90 47.33
CA THR A 41 -1.70 -9.69 47.03
C THR A 41 -1.45 -8.66 48.12
N THR A 42 -0.79 -7.56 47.74
CA THR A 42 -0.62 -6.39 48.62
C THR A 42 -1.53 -5.29 48.09
N THR A 43 -2.66 -5.08 48.77
CA THR A 43 -3.59 -3.97 48.49
C THR A 43 -3.01 -2.68 49.04
N VAL A 44 -2.74 -1.71 48.16
CA VAL A 44 -2.39 -0.33 48.53
C VAL A 44 -3.58 0.57 48.21
N ALA A 45 -4.04 1.35 49.20
CA ALA A 45 -5.15 2.27 49.07
C ALA A 45 -4.80 3.47 48.15
N PRO A 46 -5.77 4.04 47.40
CA PRO A 46 -5.51 5.22 46.58
C PRO A 46 -5.48 6.49 47.44
N THR A 47 -4.39 7.23 47.37
CA THR A 47 -4.28 8.59 47.93
C THR A 47 -4.69 9.59 46.85
N THR A 48 -5.81 10.29 47.06
CA THR A 48 -6.26 11.39 46.19
C THR A 48 -5.62 12.69 46.67
N THR A 49 -4.68 13.22 45.90
CA THR A 49 -4.10 14.56 46.12
C THR A 49 -4.72 15.54 45.14
N VAL A 50 -5.47 16.51 45.65
CA VAL A 50 -6.05 17.62 44.88
C VAL A 50 -4.96 18.67 44.61
N ALA A 51 -4.78 19.05 43.35
CA ALA A 51 -3.85 20.11 42.95
C ALA A 51 -4.43 21.51 43.28
N PRO A 52 -3.61 22.49 43.70
CA PRO A 52 -4.08 23.85 43.91
C PRO A 52 -4.28 24.58 42.57
N THR A 53 -5.44 25.22 42.42
CA THR A 53 -5.76 26.09 41.27
C THR A 53 -5.25 27.50 41.54
N THR A 54 -4.23 27.94 40.81
CA THR A 54 -3.77 29.32 40.84
C THR A 54 -4.58 30.14 39.83
N THR A 55 -5.42 31.05 40.33
CA THR A 55 -6.16 32.00 39.49
C THR A 55 -5.26 33.19 39.17
N VAL A 56 -4.96 33.42 37.89
CA VAL A 56 -4.21 34.58 37.41
C VAL A 56 -5.19 35.74 37.15
N ALA A 57 -4.83 36.95 37.56
CA ALA A 57 -5.62 38.17 37.34
C ALA A 57 -5.70 38.54 35.83
N PRO A 58 -6.78 39.18 35.37
CA PRO A 58 -6.91 39.57 33.96
C PRO A 58 -5.97 40.73 33.62
N THR A 59 -5.16 40.55 32.58
CA THR A 59 -4.36 41.61 31.97
C THR A 59 -5.23 42.41 30.99
N THR A 60 -5.31 43.73 31.18
CA THR A 60 -6.00 44.65 30.28
C THR A 60 -5.27 44.74 28.93
N THR A 61 -5.90 44.24 27.87
CA THR A 61 -5.45 44.37 26.49
C THR A 61 -5.70 45.80 25.97
N ALA A 62 -4.67 46.46 25.46
CA ALA A 62 -4.82 47.74 24.75
C ALA A 62 -5.54 47.53 23.40
N ALA A 63 -6.37 48.49 23.00
CA ALA A 63 -7.16 48.43 21.78
C ALA A 63 -6.28 48.31 20.52
N PRO A 64 -6.65 47.51 19.51
CA PRO A 64 -5.87 47.37 18.29
C PRO A 64 -5.99 48.62 17.41
N THR A 65 -4.86 49.12 16.93
CA THR A 65 -4.79 50.15 15.89
C THR A 65 -5.24 49.54 14.56
N THR A 66 -6.32 50.06 13.98
CA THR A 66 -6.81 49.66 12.65
C THR A 66 -5.91 50.24 11.57
N THR A 67 -5.06 49.41 10.97
CA THR A 67 -4.40 49.72 9.69
C THR A 67 -5.29 49.21 8.56
N THR A 68 -5.83 50.11 7.75
CA THR A 68 -6.61 49.77 6.55
C THR A 68 -5.66 49.25 5.48
N THR A 69 -5.49 47.93 5.40
CA THR A 69 -4.84 47.26 4.26
C THR A 69 -5.91 46.99 3.21
N THR A 70 -5.78 47.62 2.05
CA THR A 70 -6.57 47.32 0.84
C THR A 70 -6.38 45.85 0.48
N ALA A 71 -7.41 45.02 0.69
CA ALA A 71 -7.42 43.63 0.28
C ALA A 71 -7.46 43.54 -1.26
N VAL A 72 -6.37 43.08 -1.86
CA VAL A 72 -6.38 42.60 -3.24
C VAL A 72 -7.30 41.39 -3.27
N SER A 73 -8.40 41.49 -4.01
CA SER A 73 -9.30 40.35 -4.26
C SER A 73 -8.56 39.33 -5.11
N THR A 74 -7.93 38.35 -4.48
CA THR A 74 -7.55 37.10 -5.14
C THR A 74 -8.83 36.30 -5.35
N THR A 75 -9.28 36.22 -6.60
CA THR A 75 -10.31 35.27 -6.99
C THR A 75 -9.80 33.87 -6.64
N THR A 76 -10.40 33.24 -5.62
CA THR A 76 -10.17 31.83 -5.30
C THR A 76 -10.72 31.02 -6.48
N VAL A 77 -9.85 30.69 -7.43
CA VAL A 77 -10.14 29.68 -8.46
C VAL A 77 -10.26 28.36 -7.69
N GLY A 78 -11.41 27.70 -7.80
CA GLY A 78 -11.63 26.38 -7.21
C GLY A 78 -10.65 25.33 -7.79
N PRO A 79 -10.66 24.09 -7.26
CA PRO A 79 -9.80 23.03 -7.75
C PRO A 79 -9.97 22.84 -9.26
N VAL A 80 -8.85 22.73 -9.97
CA VAL A 80 -8.82 22.61 -11.43
C VAL A 80 -8.60 21.15 -11.78
N ALA A 81 -9.67 20.47 -12.20
CA ALA A 81 -9.59 19.07 -12.61
C ALA A 81 -8.75 18.88 -13.88
N LEU A 82 -7.83 17.92 -13.82
CA LEU A 82 -7.01 17.44 -14.91
C LEU A 82 -7.84 16.67 -15.93
N LYS A 83 -7.47 16.82 -17.20
CA LYS A 83 -8.11 16.09 -18.30
C LYS A 83 -7.25 14.93 -18.72
N TRP A 84 -7.89 13.81 -19.02
CA TRP A 84 -7.21 12.70 -19.69
C TRP A 84 -6.77 13.12 -21.10
N PRO A 85 -5.47 12.98 -21.43
CA PRO A 85 -4.97 13.36 -22.74
C PRO A 85 -5.53 12.44 -23.84
N ARG A 86 -5.73 12.99 -25.04
CA ARG A 86 -6.34 12.25 -26.16
C ARG A 86 -5.44 11.19 -26.76
N ASP A 87 -4.18 11.19 -26.41
CA ASP A 87 -3.12 10.35 -26.94
C ASP A 87 -2.53 9.41 -25.88
N VAL A 88 -3.13 9.31 -24.69
CA VAL A 88 -2.82 8.27 -23.68
C VAL A 88 -3.83 7.13 -23.80
N GLY A 89 -3.34 5.88 -23.85
CA GLY A 89 -4.20 4.67 -23.85
C GLY A 89 -5.03 4.47 -25.13
N ILE A 90 -4.62 5.10 -26.23
CA ILE A 90 -5.32 5.01 -27.53
C ILE A 90 -5.12 3.66 -28.24
N SER A 91 -4.16 2.85 -27.77
CA SER A 91 -3.99 1.49 -28.27
C SER A 91 -5.16 0.63 -27.79
N HIS A 92 -6.17 0.47 -28.65
CA HIS A 92 -7.35 -0.36 -28.39
C HIS A 92 -7.17 -1.83 -28.79
N PHE A 93 -6.10 -2.14 -29.54
CA PHE A 93 -5.67 -3.48 -29.89
C PHE A 93 -4.17 -3.56 -29.60
N GLY A 94 -3.76 -4.22 -28.52
CA GLY A 94 -2.35 -4.20 -28.15
C GLY A 94 -2.01 -4.98 -26.88
N HIS A 95 -0.71 -5.18 -26.73
CA HIS A 95 -0.07 -5.78 -25.56
C HIS A 95 -0.12 -4.80 -24.39
N VAL A 96 -0.60 -5.26 -23.22
CA VAL A 96 -0.39 -4.55 -21.96
C VAL A 96 0.99 -4.96 -21.46
N SER A 97 1.96 -4.05 -21.49
CA SER A 97 3.31 -4.40 -21.07
C SER A 97 3.40 -4.46 -19.55
N ALA A 98 4.02 -5.52 -19.03
CA ALA A 98 4.43 -5.58 -17.63
C ALA A 98 5.67 -4.68 -17.38
N GLY A 99 6.43 -4.39 -18.43
CA GLY A 99 7.66 -3.58 -18.40
C GLY A 99 7.50 -2.18 -18.96
N TRP A 100 8.65 -1.57 -19.27
CA TRP A 100 8.82 -0.17 -19.69
C TRP A 100 8.55 0.07 -21.18
N ASP A 101 8.21 -0.97 -21.92
CA ASP A 101 8.21 -1.05 -23.38
C ASP A 101 6.89 -0.63 -24.06
N ALA A 102 5.86 -0.24 -23.31
CA ALA A 102 4.59 0.23 -23.89
C ALA A 102 4.73 1.46 -24.81
N GLY A 103 5.65 2.39 -24.49
CA GLY A 103 5.84 3.65 -25.20
C GLY A 103 4.58 4.56 -25.26
N PRO A 104 4.70 5.77 -25.84
CA PRO A 104 3.61 6.74 -25.89
C PRO A 104 2.32 6.19 -26.49
N GLY A 105 1.19 6.43 -25.82
CA GLY A 105 -0.15 5.98 -26.22
C GLY A 105 -0.47 4.51 -25.90
N GLY A 106 0.49 3.76 -25.36
CA GLY A 106 0.31 2.38 -24.93
C GLY A 106 -0.33 2.21 -23.54
N TRP A 107 -0.42 0.94 -23.12
CA TRP A 107 -0.91 0.51 -21.81
C TRP A 107 0.18 -0.22 -21.03
N ARG A 108 0.36 0.12 -19.76
CA ARG A 108 1.23 -0.58 -18.82
C ARG A 108 0.45 -1.18 -17.68
N ARG A 109 0.77 -2.43 -17.33
CA ARG A 109 0.39 -3.06 -16.07
C ARG A 109 1.62 -3.25 -15.21
N ALA A 110 1.90 -2.28 -14.34
CA ALA A 110 3.00 -2.38 -13.41
C ALA A 110 2.71 -3.53 -12.42
N HIS A 111 3.41 -4.65 -12.57
CA HIS A 111 3.23 -5.85 -11.76
C HIS A 111 4.60 -6.39 -11.29
N PRO A 112 4.80 -6.63 -9.98
CA PRO A 112 3.84 -6.42 -8.91
C PRO A 112 3.50 -4.94 -8.70
N GLY A 113 4.36 -4.01 -9.15
CA GLY A 113 4.12 -2.58 -9.01
C GLY A 113 4.36 -2.09 -7.58
N VAL A 114 4.13 -0.80 -7.36
CA VAL A 114 4.45 -0.11 -6.09
C VAL A 114 3.23 0.23 -5.25
N PHE A 115 2.04 -0.18 -5.69
CA PHE A 115 0.78 0.08 -4.98
C PHE A 115 0.46 -1.07 -4.02
N SER A 116 1.22 -1.14 -2.93
CA SER A 116 1.00 -2.10 -1.84
C SER A 116 0.57 -1.37 -0.58
N TRP A 117 -0.46 -1.87 0.10
CA TRP A 117 -1.05 -1.21 1.26
C TRP A 117 -0.01 -0.91 2.33
N GLY A 118 0.76 -1.90 2.78
CA GLY A 118 1.79 -1.74 3.81
C GLY A 118 3.04 -0.99 3.35
N LEU A 119 3.24 -0.84 2.03
CA LEU A 119 4.33 -0.02 1.49
C LEU A 119 3.99 1.47 1.56
N ILE A 120 2.73 1.82 1.30
CA ILE A 120 2.24 3.20 1.31
C ILE A 120 1.80 3.59 2.73
N GLU A 121 0.98 2.79 3.37
CA GLU A 121 0.51 3.00 4.74
C GLU A 121 1.32 2.11 5.68
N THR A 122 2.49 2.59 6.09
CA THR A 122 3.39 1.83 6.97
C THR A 122 2.86 1.70 8.41
N GLU A 123 2.00 2.64 8.81
CA GLU A 123 1.30 2.71 10.09
C GLU A 123 -0.15 3.20 9.83
N PRO A 124 -1.16 2.73 10.58
CA PRO A 124 -2.54 3.15 10.39
C PRO A 124 -2.71 4.67 10.34
N GLY A 125 -3.33 5.18 9.28
CA GLY A 125 -3.59 6.59 9.01
C GLY A 125 -2.38 7.40 8.51
N ARG A 126 -1.22 6.77 8.27
CA ARG A 126 0.01 7.46 7.87
C ARG A 126 0.51 6.97 6.52
N TYR A 127 0.30 7.79 5.49
CA TYR A 127 0.69 7.49 4.12
C TYR A 127 2.06 8.09 3.74
N ASP A 128 2.89 7.27 3.09
CA ASP A 128 4.12 7.64 2.40
C ASP A 128 3.93 7.39 0.90
N TRP A 129 3.76 8.49 0.14
CA TRP A 129 3.54 8.47 -1.30
C TRP A 129 4.84 8.59 -2.11
N GLN A 130 6.01 8.68 -1.46
CA GLN A 130 7.24 9.07 -2.14
C GLN A 130 7.58 8.15 -3.32
N THR A 131 7.53 6.84 -3.12
CA THR A 131 7.87 5.86 -4.16
C THR A 131 6.79 5.80 -5.25
N THR A 132 5.51 5.79 -4.87
CA THR A 132 4.41 5.74 -5.84
C THR A 132 4.38 6.99 -6.71
N ASP A 133 4.56 8.17 -6.13
CA ASP A 133 4.60 9.43 -6.86
C ASP A 133 5.75 9.47 -7.87
N GLN A 134 6.94 9.00 -7.48
CA GLN A 134 8.09 8.93 -8.38
C GLN A 134 7.81 8.03 -9.58
N ILE A 135 7.22 6.86 -9.35
CA ILE A 135 6.91 5.91 -10.42
C ILE A 135 5.78 6.44 -11.32
N VAL A 136 4.74 7.06 -10.75
CA VAL A 136 3.66 7.69 -11.53
C VAL A 136 4.21 8.82 -12.39
N ALA A 137 5.04 9.71 -11.84
CA ALA A 137 5.66 10.78 -12.62
C ALA A 137 6.45 10.25 -13.83
N VAL A 138 7.23 9.18 -13.63
CA VAL A 138 7.98 8.54 -14.71
C VAL A 138 7.05 7.88 -15.75
N MET A 139 6.00 7.19 -15.32
CA MET A 139 5.02 6.61 -16.25
C MET A 139 4.30 7.69 -17.07
N GLN A 140 4.02 8.86 -16.48
CA GLN A 140 3.34 9.95 -17.18
C GLN A 140 4.23 10.64 -18.21
N GLN A 141 5.53 10.75 -17.95
CA GLN A 141 6.52 11.21 -18.95
C GLN A 141 6.53 10.33 -20.20
N ASP A 142 6.31 9.02 -20.04
CA ASP A 142 6.23 8.07 -21.15
C ASP A 142 4.88 8.11 -21.89
N ARG A 143 3.92 8.90 -21.40
CA ARG A 143 2.59 9.11 -22.00
C ARG A 143 1.78 7.81 -22.16
N VAL A 144 1.80 6.96 -21.14
CA VAL A 144 1.11 5.66 -21.14
C VAL A 144 -0.12 5.64 -20.22
N ALA A 145 -1.12 4.85 -20.57
CA ALA A 145 -2.20 4.52 -19.65
C ALA A 145 -1.72 3.44 -18.68
N VAL A 146 -2.08 3.56 -17.41
CA VAL A 146 -1.67 2.61 -16.37
C VAL A 146 -2.91 1.86 -15.85
N LEU A 147 -2.79 0.54 -15.79
CA LEU A 147 -3.62 -0.36 -14.99
C LEU A 147 -2.73 -0.94 -13.91
N THR A 148 -2.84 -0.47 -12.67
CA THR A 148 -1.97 -0.97 -11.58
C THR A 148 -2.72 -1.85 -10.61
N THR A 149 -2.00 -2.83 -10.05
CA THR A 149 -2.54 -3.73 -9.02
C THR A 149 -2.41 -3.06 -7.65
N LEU A 150 -3.53 -2.95 -6.94
CA LEU A 150 -3.63 -2.51 -5.55
C LEU A 150 -3.53 -3.75 -4.66
N TRP A 151 -2.36 -3.96 -4.05
CA TRP A 151 -2.14 -5.11 -3.18
C TRP A 151 -2.66 -4.86 -1.76
N PRO A 152 -3.52 -5.73 -1.22
CA PRO A 152 -4.17 -5.53 0.06
C PRO A 152 -3.30 -5.97 1.25
N PHE A 153 -1.97 -5.93 1.10
CA PHE A 153 -1.06 -6.51 2.08
C PHE A 153 -0.44 -5.43 2.93
N ALA A 154 -0.80 -5.41 4.21
CA ALA A 154 -0.14 -4.62 5.24
C ALA A 154 0.20 -5.53 6.43
N GLU A 155 1.47 -5.60 6.84
CA GLU A 155 1.87 -6.50 7.93
C GLU A 155 1.25 -6.08 9.27
N TRP A 156 1.11 -4.77 9.53
CA TRP A 156 0.50 -4.27 10.75
C TRP A 156 -0.98 -4.66 10.88
N ASP A 157 -1.72 -4.72 9.77
CA ASP A 157 -3.12 -5.17 9.73
C ASP A 157 -3.17 -6.69 9.89
N GLN A 158 -2.41 -7.40 9.06
CA GLN A 158 -2.44 -8.86 9.02
C GLN A 158 -1.92 -9.51 10.31
N ALA A 159 -1.00 -8.87 11.04
CA ALA A 159 -0.55 -9.37 12.34
C ALA A 159 -1.68 -9.46 13.37
N THR A 160 -2.80 -8.73 13.19
CA THR A 160 -3.93 -8.76 14.13
C THR A 160 -4.76 -10.05 14.05
N CYS A 161 -4.85 -10.70 12.89
CA CYS A 161 -5.69 -11.89 12.69
C CYS A 161 -5.00 -13.06 11.96
N HIS A 162 -3.79 -12.85 11.41
CA HIS A 162 -3.02 -13.85 10.67
C HIS A 162 -1.61 -14.09 11.24
N SER A 163 -1.30 -13.61 12.45
CA SER A 163 0.04 -13.76 13.04
C SER A 163 0.51 -15.21 13.21
N GLU A 164 -0.42 -16.15 13.38
CA GLU A 164 -0.14 -17.58 13.48
C GLU A 164 -0.18 -18.32 12.13
N ARG A 165 -0.54 -17.62 11.05
CA ARG A 165 -0.65 -18.23 9.72
C ARG A 165 0.75 -18.48 9.14
N PRO A 166 0.90 -19.51 8.30
CA PRO A 166 2.12 -19.72 7.53
C PRO A 166 2.51 -18.48 6.71
N ARG A 167 3.78 -18.09 6.76
CA ARG A 167 4.33 -17.01 5.93
C ARG A 167 4.72 -17.56 4.57
N ALA A 168 4.41 -16.82 3.51
CA ALA A 168 4.82 -17.12 2.15
C ALA A 168 6.33 -16.90 1.98
N GLN A 169 6.94 -17.63 1.06
CA GLN A 169 8.25 -17.24 0.54
C GLN A 169 8.01 -16.14 -0.50
N PRO A 170 8.31 -14.86 -0.22
CA PRO A 170 7.91 -13.78 -1.10
C PRO A 170 8.63 -13.89 -2.45
N VAL A 171 7.87 -14.11 -3.52
CA VAL A 171 8.37 -13.97 -4.90
C VAL A 171 8.65 -12.50 -5.20
N PHE A 172 7.88 -11.59 -4.59
CA PHE A 172 8.03 -10.15 -4.65
C PHE A 172 8.22 -9.61 -3.22
N PRO A 173 9.45 -9.28 -2.80
CA PRO A 173 9.74 -8.80 -1.44
C PRO A 173 8.91 -7.58 -1.02
N GLU A 174 8.51 -6.75 -1.99
CA GLU A 174 7.72 -5.53 -1.80
C GLU A 174 6.29 -5.80 -1.28
N LEU A 175 5.80 -7.03 -1.41
CA LEU A 175 4.47 -7.44 -0.96
C LEU A 175 4.46 -8.00 0.47
N GLY A 176 5.64 -8.17 1.09
CA GLY A 176 5.76 -8.85 2.37
C GLY A 176 5.57 -10.37 2.27
N ASP A 177 5.49 -11.03 3.41
CA ASP A 177 5.41 -12.50 3.54
C ASP A 177 4.09 -12.98 4.16
N LEU A 178 3.21 -12.07 4.56
CA LEU A 178 1.81 -12.34 4.88
C LEU A 178 0.97 -11.88 3.69
N LEU A 179 0.46 -12.83 2.92
CA LEU A 179 -0.30 -12.62 1.67
C LEU A 179 -1.73 -13.12 1.85
N TYR A 180 -2.43 -12.57 2.85
CA TYR A 180 -3.80 -12.91 3.20
C TYR A 180 -4.73 -11.70 2.99
N ALA A 181 -6.03 -11.97 3.03
CA ALA A 181 -7.03 -10.92 2.99
C ALA A 181 -6.91 -9.97 4.20
N PRO A 182 -7.22 -8.67 4.04
CA PRO A 182 -7.24 -7.70 5.13
C PRO A 182 -8.05 -8.15 6.34
N CYS A 183 -7.53 -7.89 7.55
CA CYS A 183 -8.25 -8.07 8.80
C CYS A 183 -9.25 -6.93 9.03
N ASP A 184 -8.84 -5.68 8.77
CA ASP A 184 -9.69 -4.49 8.84
C ASP A 184 -10.08 -3.99 7.44
N LEU A 185 -11.30 -4.34 7.01
CA LEU A 185 -11.84 -3.90 5.73
C LEU A 185 -12.16 -2.40 5.69
N VAL A 186 -12.37 -1.74 6.84
CA VAL A 186 -12.61 -0.30 6.89
C VAL A 186 -11.29 0.42 6.65
N ALA A 187 -10.23 0.05 7.36
CA ALA A 187 -8.90 0.63 7.14
C ALA A 187 -8.41 0.39 5.71
N TYR A 188 -8.65 -0.80 5.15
CA TYR A 188 -8.33 -1.10 3.76
C TYR A 188 -9.12 -0.20 2.79
N SER A 189 -10.42 0.01 3.04
CA SER A 189 -11.24 0.91 2.23
C SER A 189 -10.78 2.37 2.33
N ASP A 190 -10.34 2.82 3.50
CA ASP A 190 -9.82 4.17 3.70
C ASP A 190 -8.52 4.37 2.91
N TRP A 191 -7.63 3.37 2.90
CA TRP A 191 -6.44 3.38 2.05
C TRP A 191 -6.76 3.42 0.56
N LEU A 192 -7.75 2.64 0.10
CA LEU A 192 -8.20 2.68 -1.30
C LEU A 192 -8.71 4.07 -1.67
N ALA A 193 -9.51 4.69 -0.81
CA ALA A 193 -10.02 6.04 -1.02
C ALA A 193 -8.88 7.07 -1.07
N ALA A 194 -7.94 7.01 -0.13
CA ALA A 194 -6.77 7.89 -0.11
C ALA A 194 -5.88 7.70 -1.35
N THR A 195 -5.72 6.46 -1.82
CA THR A 195 -4.97 6.15 -3.03
C THR A 195 -5.66 6.70 -4.28
N VAL A 196 -6.98 6.63 -4.38
CA VAL A 196 -7.72 7.21 -5.51
C VAL A 196 -7.64 8.73 -5.47
N GLU A 197 -7.94 9.36 -4.33
CA GLU A 197 -7.82 10.82 -4.12
C GLU A 197 -6.44 11.34 -4.52
N ARG A 198 -5.38 10.57 -4.24
CA ARG A 198 -4.01 10.96 -4.59
C ARG A 198 -3.79 11.13 -6.10
N TYR A 199 -4.54 10.41 -6.93
CA TYR A 199 -4.26 10.27 -8.36
C TYR A 199 -5.47 10.49 -9.28
N ASP A 200 -6.63 10.90 -8.77
CA ASP A 200 -7.85 11.07 -9.58
C ASP A 200 -7.90 12.38 -10.38
N GLY A 201 -6.99 13.31 -10.09
CA GLY A 201 -6.78 14.54 -10.84
C GLY A 201 -7.92 15.53 -10.70
N ASP A 202 -8.72 15.51 -9.64
CA ASP A 202 -9.86 16.43 -9.49
C ASP A 202 -9.46 17.84 -9.02
N GLY A 203 -8.19 18.04 -8.65
CA GLY A 203 -7.60 19.27 -8.14
C GLY A 203 -7.56 19.35 -6.61
N VAL A 204 -7.98 18.32 -5.89
CA VAL A 204 -8.00 18.21 -4.43
C VAL A 204 -7.02 17.11 -4.01
N ASN A 205 -6.05 17.46 -3.16
CA ASN A 205 -5.02 16.56 -2.61
C ASN A 205 -4.25 15.65 -3.62
N ASP A 206 -4.32 15.98 -4.91
CA ASP A 206 -3.60 15.32 -5.99
C ASP A 206 -2.09 15.25 -5.77
N MET A 207 -1.45 14.28 -6.42
CA MET A 207 0.00 14.23 -6.59
C MET A 207 0.55 15.56 -7.11
N PRO A 208 1.49 16.22 -6.41
CA PRO A 208 2.18 17.39 -6.93
C PRO A 208 2.84 17.04 -8.27
N GLY A 209 2.46 17.77 -9.32
CA GLY A 209 2.95 17.52 -10.66
C GLY A 209 2.25 16.38 -11.41
N LEU A 210 1.09 15.90 -10.94
CA LEU A 210 0.23 15.02 -11.72
C LEU A 210 -0.14 15.67 -13.05
N GLU A 211 0.18 15.01 -14.16
CA GLU A 211 -0.11 15.51 -15.50
C GLU A 211 -1.50 15.11 -15.97
N TYR A 212 -1.94 13.91 -15.59
CA TYR A 212 -3.26 13.37 -15.91
C TYR A 212 -3.74 12.35 -14.88
N PRO A 213 -5.06 12.16 -14.73
CA PRO A 213 -5.60 11.28 -13.70
C PRO A 213 -5.31 9.80 -13.99
N MET A 214 -5.10 8.98 -12.97
CA MET A 214 -5.14 7.53 -13.06
C MET A 214 -6.58 7.03 -12.99
N ARG A 215 -6.96 6.11 -13.87
CA ARG A 215 -8.38 5.72 -14.06
C ARG A 215 -8.67 4.24 -13.94
N HIS A 216 -7.63 3.40 -13.96
CA HIS A 216 -7.79 1.96 -14.04
C HIS A 216 -6.97 1.31 -12.94
N TRP A 217 -7.66 0.53 -12.13
CA TRP A 217 -7.14 -0.10 -10.94
C TRP A 217 -7.58 -1.55 -10.94
N GLU A 218 -6.72 -2.42 -10.46
CA GLU A 218 -7.00 -3.84 -10.27
C GLU A 218 -6.83 -4.16 -8.79
N ILE A 219 -7.88 -4.64 -8.12
CA ILE A 219 -7.77 -5.05 -6.72
C ILE A 219 -7.18 -6.46 -6.67
N ALA A 220 -5.98 -6.57 -6.11
CA ALA A 220 -5.18 -7.80 -6.05
C ALA A 220 -4.94 -8.45 -7.42
N ASN A 221 -4.18 -9.54 -7.42
CA ASN A 221 -4.02 -10.41 -8.57
C ASN A 221 -4.17 -11.85 -8.06
N GLU A 222 -4.93 -12.67 -8.80
CA GLU A 222 -5.18 -14.08 -8.48
C GLU A 222 -5.69 -14.27 -7.03
N PRO A 223 -6.91 -13.78 -6.72
CA PRO A 223 -7.49 -13.79 -5.37
C PRO A 223 -7.67 -15.20 -4.79
N GLU A 224 -7.66 -16.24 -5.61
CA GLU A 224 -7.68 -17.64 -5.18
C GLU A 224 -6.32 -18.15 -4.67
N MET A 225 -5.23 -17.44 -4.94
CA MET A 225 -3.86 -17.79 -4.52
C MET A 225 -3.43 -16.99 -3.28
N GLN A 226 -4.25 -17.03 -2.22
CA GLN A 226 -3.94 -16.39 -0.93
C GLN A 226 -3.41 -17.44 0.05
N GLY A 227 -2.19 -17.25 0.54
CA GLY A 227 -1.45 -18.20 1.38
C GLY A 227 -0.25 -18.86 0.66
N PRO A 228 0.69 -19.47 1.41
CA PRO A 228 1.82 -20.22 0.84
C PRO A 228 1.43 -21.49 0.09
#